data_AF-A0A974BHD4-F1
#
_entry.id   AF-A0A974BHD4-F1
#
_cell.length_a   1.000
_cell.length_b   1.000
_cell.length_c   1.000
_cell.angle_alpha   90.00
_cell.angle_beta   90.00
_cell.angle_gamma   90.00
#
_symmetry.space_group_name_H-M   'P 1'
#
loop_
_entity.id
_entity.type
_entity.pdbx_description
1 polymer ?
#
loop_
_entity_poly.entity_id
_entity_poly.type
_entity_poly.pdbx_seq_one_letter_code
_entity_poly.pdbx_strand_id
1 'polypeptide(L)'
;MGKFCTSCGTALNEGAKFCAKCGANAFQSNESAQISTETPPQAAKSEQGIPKTMNSTKKKPPINRASGNAPQHSPMGAGKFIITYIRQSLTVLKNPKHILPTALLGLVWLVLALLGSFGINPLPVRILSFLTFAQGGMFGGVFGAVGGILGKVAVAAFLNAAIVPLFQKKAPFSGIGGGIKGFFSGIAVKSITAVAPLLGGVGASLLLYAFMNSTQSLQNSMVGIIAFIMLLQGIGKQGGFLWGLAFSAANSLSKGRTPSYIGVTRCISGMTLGFALGVALSAMGLRWCAWLGTVLLIAALIFVIVSKGKKEVAVA
;
A
#
# COMPACT_ATOMS: atom_id res chain seq x y z
N MET A 1 -0.05 -26.54 -19.43
CA MET A 1 1.09 -25.59 -19.47
C MET A 1 1.05 -24.75 -18.21
N GLY A 2 2.07 -24.85 -17.35
CA GLY A 2 2.10 -24.11 -16.07
C GLY A 2 2.18 -22.60 -16.30
N LYS A 3 1.36 -21.82 -15.57
CA LYS A 3 1.41 -20.36 -15.62
C LYS A 3 2.62 -19.87 -14.82
N PHE A 4 3.34 -18.88 -15.32
CA PHE A 4 4.44 -18.24 -14.60
C PHE A 4 4.05 -16.81 -14.21
N CYS A 5 4.52 -16.35 -13.05
CA CYS A 5 4.27 -15.00 -12.59
C CYS A 5 4.96 -13.98 -13.49
N THR A 6 4.19 -13.05 -14.05
CA THR A 6 4.68 -11.98 -14.94
C THR A 6 5.60 -10.99 -14.25
N SER A 7 5.47 -10.83 -12.92
CA SER A 7 6.36 -9.95 -12.14
C SER A 7 7.71 -10.61 -11.82
N CYS A 8 7.73 -11.83 -11.27
CA CYS A 8 8.95 -12.44 -10.72
C CYS A 8 9.37 -13.78 -11.36
N GLY A 9 8.69 -14.24 -12.40
CA GLY A 9 9.05 -15.44 -13.18
C GLY A 9 8.84 -16.78 -12.48
N THR A 10 8.25 -16.80 -11.29
CA THR A 10 8.05 -18.04 -10.51
C THR A 10 6.81 -18.79 -10.99
N ALA A 11 6.88 -20.12 -11.05
CA ALA A 11 5.75 -20.96 -11.39
C ALA A 11 4.56 -20.69 -10.44
N LEU A 12 3.38 -20.50 -11.01
CA LEU A 12 2.14 -20.29 -10.28
C LEU A 12 1.41 -21.63 -10.20
N ASN A 13 0.94 -21.97 -9.00
CA ASN A 13 0.04 -23.09 -8.80
C ASN A 13 -1.25 -22.86 -9.60
N GLU A 14 -1.85 -23.92 -10.14
CA GLU A 14 -3.09 -23.82 -10.90
C GLU A 14 -4.20 -23.19 -10.04
N GLY A 15 -4.86 -22.15 -10.57
CA GLY A 15 -5.89 -21.39 -9.85
C GLY A 15 -5.39 -20.32 -8.86
N ALA A 16 -4.07 -20.12 -8.69
CA ALA A 16 -3.55 -19.09 -7.80
C ALA A 16 -3.96 -17.68 -8.28
N LYS A 17 -4.62 -16.90 -7.40
CA LYS A 17 -4.98 -15.48 -7.69
C LYS A 17 -3.79 -14.52 -7.53
N PHE A 18 -2.80 -14.90 -6.74
CA PHE A 18 -1.59 -14.12 -6.48
C PHE A 18 -0.37 -15.04 -6.44
N CYS A 19 0.79 -14.48 -6.79
CA CYS A 19 2.07 -15.16 -6.69
C CYS A 19 2.48 -15.30 -5.22
N ALA A 20 2.71 -16.53 -4.78
CA ALA A 20 3.17 -16.82 -3.42
C ALA A 20 4.57 -16.25 -3.10
N LYS A 21 5.38 -15.94 -4.13
CA LYS A 21 6.75 -15.43 -3.97
C LYS A 21 6.82 -13.91 -3.89
N CYS A 22 6.08 -13.19 -4.73
CA CYS A 22 6.16 -11.73 -4.82
C CYS A 22 4.85 -10.99 -4.56
N GLY A 23 3.74 -11.70 -4.39
CA GLY A 23 2.42 -11.10 -4.12
C GLY A 23 1.74 -10.44 -5.32
N ALA A 24 2.33 -10.50 -6.53
CA ALA A 24 1.72 -9.98 -7.75
C ALA A 24 0.47 -10.78 -8.14
N ASN A 25 -0.55 -10.14 -8.68
CA ASN A 25 -1.75 -10.82 -9.15
C ASN A 25 -1.43 -11.73 -10.36
N ALA A 26 -2.06 -12.90 -10.39
CA ALA A 26 -1.89 -13.87 -11.48
C ALA A 26 -2.83 -13.62 -12.67
N PHE A 27 -3.76 -12.68 -12.54
CA PHE A 27 -4.79 -12.39 -13.54
C PHE A 27 -4.68 -10.93 -14.02
N GLN A 28 -3.94 -10.73 -15.11
CA GLN A 28 -4.18 -9.73 -16.16
C GLN A 28 -3.87 -10.52 -17.46
N SER A 29 -4.72 -10.76 -18.44
CA SER A 29 -5.95 -10.13 -18.95
C SER A 29 -6.65 -11.16 -19.87
N ASN A 30 -7.98 -11.07 -20.03
CA ASN A 30 -8.71 -11.37 -21.28
C ASN A 30 -10.20 -11.01 -21.09
N GLU A 31 -10.51 -9.72 -21.15
CA GLU A 31 -11.82 -9.26 -21.61
C GLU A 31 -11.62 -7.95 -22.37
N SER A 32 -11.21 -8.08 -23.63
CA SER A 32 -11.28 -7.06 -24.68
C SER A 32 -11.03 -7.77 -26.00
N ALA A 33 -12.05 -8.46 -26.50
CA ALA A 33 -12.09 -8.96 -27.86
C ALA A 33 -13.49 -8.68 -28.45
N GLN A 34 -13.71 -7.44 -28.85
CA GLN A 34 -14.60 -7.02 -29.95
C GLN A 34 -13.99 -5.70 -30.46
N ILE A 35 -13.15 -5.69 -31.49
CA ILE A 35 -13.47 -5.70 -32.93
C ILE A 35 -14.43 -4.57 -33.35
N SER A 36 -13.82 -3.60 -34.05
CA SER A 36 -14.32 -2.73 -35.14
C SER A 36 -15.07 -1.43 -34.84
N THR A 37 -14.30 -0.33 -34.89
CA THR A 37 -14.27 0.74 -35.90
C THR A 37 -15.57 1.15 -36.64
N GLU A 38 -15.90 2.45 -36.50
CA GLU A 38 -16.53 3.42 -37.43
C GLU A 38 -18.07 3.53 -37.63
N THR A 39 -18.48 4.77 -37.91
CA THR A 39 -19.78 5.46 -37.65
C THR A 39 -20.69 5.56 -38.93
N PRO A 40 -21.86 6.28 -38.98
CA PRO A 40 -23.15 5.90 -39.61
C PRO A 40 -23.37 6.58 -41.01
N PRO A 41 -24.57 6.70 -41.70
CA PRO A 41 -25.99 6.54 -41.28
C PRO A 41 -27.03 5.98 -42.33
N GLN A 42 -28.31 5.92 -41.90
CA GLN A 42 -29.61 6.05 -42.65
C GLN A 42 -30.63 4.86 -42.71
N ALA A 43 -31.79 5.15 -42.09
CA ALA A 43 -33.20 5.06 -42.56
C ALA A 43 -33.97 3.73 -42.79
N ALA A 44 -35.27 3.80 -42.38
CA ALA A 44 -36.45 2.95 -42.63
C ALA A 44 -36.58 1.62 -41.84
N LYS A 45 -37.75 1.11 -41.42
CA LYS A 45 -39.12 1.55 -41.05
C LYS A 45 -39.85 0.24 -40.69
N SER A 46 -40.56 0.22 -39.54
CA SER A 46 -41.79 -0.55 -39.21
C SER A 46 -41.87 -2.07 -39.44
N GLU A 47 -42.20 -2.85 -38.40
CA GLU A 47 -43.55 -3.43 -38.20
C GLU A 47 -43.66 -4.31 -36.94
N GLN A 48 -44.88 -4.33 -36.40
CA GLN A 48 -45.32 -4.94 -35.13
C GLN A 48 -45.40 -6.47 -35.18
N GLY A 49 -45.32 -7.11 -34.01
CA GLY A 49 -45.79 -8.48 -33.81
C GLY A 49 -45.49 -9.08 -32.44
N ILE A 50 -46.35 -8.83 -31.45
CA ILE A 50 -46.52 -9.67 -30.24
C ILE A 50 -47.69 -10.61 -30.59
N PRO A 51 -47.64 -11.95 -30.38
CA PRO A 51 -48.05 -12.46 -29.06
C PRO A 51 -47.52 -13.82 -28.55
N LYS A 52 -47.47 -13.86 -27.21
CA LYS A 52 -47.90 -14.94 -26.30
C LYS A 52 -47.06 -16.23 -26.23
N THR A 53 -46.25 -16.23 -25.18
CA THR A 53 -45.83 -17.41 -24.40
C THR A 53 -47.02 -18.22 -23.89
N MET A 54 -47.00 -19.52 -24.15
CA MET A 54 -47.86 -20.53 -23.54
C MET A 54 -47.01 -21.52 -22.74
N ASN A 55 -47.38 -21.68 -21.48
CA ASN A 55 -47.48 -22.92 -20.71
C ASN A 55 -46.24 -23.73 -20.23
N SER A 56 -46.28 -23.90 -18.90
CA SER A 56 -46.21 -25.17 -18.15
C SER A 56 -44.87 -25.73 -17.64
N THR A 57 -44.77 -25.60 -16.31
CA THR A 57 -44.73 -26.73 -15.37
C THR A 57 -43.39 -27.43 -15.08
N LYS A 58 -42.95 -27.20 -13.82
CA LYS A 58 -42.21 -28.08 -12.89
C LYS A 58 -41.24 -29.12 -13.48
N LYS A 59 -39.97 -28.97 -13.09
CA LYS A 59 -39.19 -30.07 -12.47
C LYS A 59 -38.06 -29.52 -11.59
N LYS A 60 -38.13 -29.79 -10.28
CA LYS A 60 -36.98 -29.71 -9.37
C LYS A 60 -36.00 -30.86 -9.70
N PRO A 61 -34.69 -30.64 -9.58
CA PRO A 61 -33.74 -31.67 -9.22
C PRO A 61 -33.01 -31.34 -7.90
N PRO A 62 -32.28 -32.31 -7.31
CA PRO A 62 -32.37 -32.59 -5.88
C PRO A 62 -31.28 -31.95 -5.02
N ILE A 63 -31.64 -31.83 -3.74
CA ILE A 63 -30.76 -31.54 -2.61
C ILE A 63 -29.81 -32.72 -2.43
N ASN A 64 -28.52 -32.51 -2.68
CA ASN A 64 -27.45 -33.34 -2.15
C ASN A 64 -26.65 -32.52 -1.14
N ARG A 65 -26.80 -32.87 0.13
CA ARG A 65 -25.92 -32.44 1.22
C ARG A 65 -24.55 -33.09 1.02
N ALA A 66 -23.56 -32.29 0.68
CA ALA A 66 -22.15 -32.60 0.93
C ALA A 66 -21.60 -31.51 1.85
N SER A 67 -21.61 -31.82 3.14
CA SER A 67 -20.79 -31.15 4.15
C SER A 67 -19.34 -31.54 3.91
N GLY A 68 -18.42 -30.58 3.83
CA GLY A 68 -16.99 -30.86 3.66
C GLY A 68 -16.16 -29.66 3.25
N ASN A 69 -15.88 -28.79 4.22
CA ASN A 69 -14.64 -28.01 4.30
C ASN A 69 -14.34 -27.00 3.19
N ALA A 70 -15.16 -25.94 3.09
CA ALA A 70 -14.63 -24.65 2.63
C ALA A 70 -13.73 -24.08 3.75
N PRO A 71 -12.49 -23.67 3.49
CA PRO A 71 -11.68 -23.01 4.51
C PRO A 71 -12.35 -21.68 4.86
N GLN A 72 -13.06 -21.67 5.99
CA GLN A 72 -13.50 -20.48 6.70
C GLN A 72 -12.24 -19.68 7.08
N HIS A 73 -11.75 -18.86 6.16
CA HIS A 73 -10.66 -17.94 6.44
C HIS A 73 -11.21 -16.86 7.37
N SER A 74 -11.06 -17.07 8.68
CA SER A 74 -11.32 -16.05 9.68
C SER A 74 -10.59 -14.77 9.27
N PRO A 75 -11.20 -13.58 9.44
CA PRO A 75 -10.56 -12.31 9.12
C PRO A 75 -9.23 -12.19 9.88
N MET A 76 -8.10 -12.29 9.16
CA MET A 76 -6.78 -12.17 9.77
C MET A 76 -6.57 -10.73 10.25
N GLY A 77 -6.47 -10.55 11.57
CA GLY A 77 -6.10 -9.27 12.18
C GLY A 77 -4.67 -8.85 11.83
N ALA A 78 -4.39 -7.54 11.92
CA ALA A 78 -3.13 -6.92 11.49
C ALA A 78 -1.89 -7.58 12.10
N GLY A 79 -1.91 -7.88 13.40
CA GLY A 79 -0.80 -8.56 14.07
C GLY A 79 -0.52 -9.95 13.50
N LYS A 80 -1.57 -10.74 13.23
CA LYS A 80 -1.43 -12.08 12.62
C LYS A 80 -0.93 -11.99 11.18
N PHE A 81 -1.37 -10.97 10.43
CA PHE A 81 -0.85 -10.70 9.08
C PHE A 81 0.65 -10.37 9.11
N ILE A 82 1.07 -9.46 9.98
CA ILE A 82 2.48 -9.08 10.14
C ILE A 82 3.33 -10.29 10.55
N ILE A 83 2.89 -11.08 11.52
CA ILE A 83 3.62 -12.28 11.97
C ILE A 83 3.77 -13.30 10.83
N THR A 84 2.69 -13.59 10.10
CA THR A 84 2.75 -14.51 8.95
C THR A 84 3.69 -13.99 7.88
N TYR A 85 3.63 -12.69 7.58
CA TYR A 85 4.52 -12.06 6.61
C TYR A 85 5.99 -12.13 7.05
N ILE A 86 6.30 -11.82 8.30
CA ILE A 86 7.67 -11.92 8.86
C ILE A 86 8.18 -13.35 8.76
N ARG A 87 7.39 -14.36 9.15
CA ARG A 87 7.78 -15.77 9.03
C ARG A 87 8.09 -16.14 7.57
N GLN A 88 7.27 -15.68 6.64
CA GLN A 88 7.46 -15.93 5.21
C GLN A 88 8.65 -15.15 4.62
N SER A 89 8.99 -13.98 5.16
CA SER A 89 10.19 -13.24 4.77
C SER A 89 11.46 -13.88 5.35
N LEU A 90 11.40 -14.41 6.57
CA LEU A 90 12.53 -15.10 7.21
C LEU A 90 12.93 -16.38 6.47
N THR A 91 11.98 -17.09 5.85
CA THR A 91 12.30 -18.28 5.03
C THR A 91 13.03 -17.90 3.74
N VAL A 92 12.74 -16.75 3.14
CA VAL A 92 13.48 -16.22 1.99
C VAL A 92 14.90 -15.80 2.39
N LEU A 93 15.07 -15.24 3.59
CA LEU A 93 16.35 -14.79 4.11
C LEU A 93 17.33 -15.94 4.41
N LYS A 94 16.87 -17.19 4.56
CA LYS A 94 17.77 -18.37 4.66
C LYS A 94 18.58 -18.65 3.39
N ASN A 95 18.28 -17.97 2.27
CA ASN A 95 19.05 -18.12 1.04
C ASN A 95 20.27 -17.17 1.04
N PRO A 96 21.51 -17.71 0.96
CA PRO A 96 22.74 -16.90 1.09
C PRO A 96 22.86 -15.82 0.00
N LYS A 97 22.31 -16.08 -1.19
CA LYS A 97 22.33 -15.14 -2.33
C LYS A 97 21.51 -13.86 -2.10
N HIS A 98 20.53 -13.87 -1.19
CA HIS A 98 19.67 -12.71 -0.90
C HIS A 98 20.13 -11.91 0.34
N ILE A 99 20.99 -12.48 1.17
CA ILE A 99 21.59 -11.80 2.33
C ILE A 99 22.66 -10.79 1.89
N LEU A 100 23.42 -11.11 0.84
CA LEU A 100 24.57 -10.31 0.40
C LEU A 100 24.29 -8.80 0.21
N PRO A 101 23.26 -8.36 -0.55
CA PRO A 101 23.00 -6.93 -0.72
C PRO A 101 22.57 -6.24 0.58
N THR A 102 21.86 -6.95 1.46
CA THR A 102 21.40 -6.42 2.75
C THR A 102 22.57 -6.30 3.74
N ALA A 103 23.48 -7.27 3.74
CA ALA A 103 24.68 -7.26 4.56
C ALA A 103 25.66 -6.15 4.13
N LEU A 104 25.87 -5.97 2.82
CA LEU A 104 26.66 -4.86 2.27
C LEU A 104 26.07 -3.51 2.67
N LEU A 105 24.74 -3.35 2.56
CA LEU A 105 24.07 -2.11 2.98
C LEU A 105 24.21 -1.87 4.49
N GLY A 106 24.10 -2.93 5.30
CA GLY A 106 24.35 -2.85 6.75
C GLY A 106 25.77 -2.42 7.08
N LEU A 107 26.77 -2.95 6.37
CA LEU A 107 28.17 -2.55 6.51
C LEU A 107 28.36 -1.07 6.12
N VAL A 108 27.76 -0.64 5.01
CA VAL A 108 27.79 0.77 4.57
C VAL A 108 27.18 1.68 5.65
N TRP A 109 26.05 1.30 6.25
CA TRP A 109 25.47 2.06 7.36
C TRP A 109 26.36 2.13 8.59
N LEU A 110 27.03 1.04 8.94
CA LEU A 110 27.97 1.01 10.06
C LEU A 110 29.12 1.99 9.81
N VAL A 111 29.72 1.93 8.62
CA VAL A 111 30.81 2.84 8.22
C VAL A 111 30.33 4.29 8.23
N LEU A 112 29.19 4.61 7.62
CA LEU A 112 28.65 5.97 7.61
C LEU A 112 28.30 6.49 9.01
N ALA A 113 27.80 5.63 9.90
CA ALA A 113 27.53 5.98 11.29
C ALA A 113 28.83 6.29 12.05
N LEU A 114 29.88 5.48 11.85
CA LEU A 114 31.20 5.72 12.44
C LEU A 114 31.82 7.02 11.93
N LEU A 115 31.82 7.25 10.61
CA LEU A 115 32.33 8.49 10.01
C LEU A 115 31.58 9.73 10.55
N GLY A 116 30.25 9.63 10.66
CA GLY A 116 29.43 10.67 11.28
C GLY A 116 29.78 10.91 12.75
N SER A 117 30.06 9.85 13.52
CA SER A 117 30.47 9.92 14.92
C SER A 117 31.86 10.55 15.10
N PHE A 118 32.78 10.37 14.15
CA PHE A 118 34.10 11.02 14.16
C PHE A 118 34.06 12.48 13.66
N GLY A 119 32.88 13.02 13.34
CA GLY A 119 32.72 14.38 12.82
C GLY A 119 33.16 14.55 11.36
N ILE A 120 33.58 13.47 10.69
CA ILE A 120 34.05 13.46 9.30
C ILE A 120 32.81 13.50 8.39
N ASN A 121 32.37 14.70 8.02
CA ASN A 121 31.18 14.91 7.20
C ASN A 121 31.49 15.68 5.89
N PRO A 122 32.36 15.16 5.02
CA PRO A 122 32.52 15.72 3.69
C PRO A 122 31.21 15.57 2.88
N LEU A 123 31.03 16.42 1.88
CA LEU A 123 29.81 16.50 1.06
C LEU A 123 29.31 15.12 0.55
N PRO A 124 30.18 14.21 0.06
CA PRO A 124 29.75 12.87 -0.38
C PRO A 124 29.18 12.00 0.75
N VAL A 125 29.78 12.05 1.94
CA VAL A 125 29.33 11.29 3.11
C VAL A 125 27.98 11.82 3.59
N ARG A 126 27.75 13.13 3.53
CA ARG A 126 26.45 13.74 3.87
C ARG A 126 25.36 13.29 2.90
N ILE A 127 25.63 13.30 1.59
CA ILE A 127 24.69 12.83 0.57
C ILE A 127 24.39 11.34 0.76
N LEU A 128 25.41 10.49 0.93
CA LEU A 128 25.21 9.05 1.16
C LEU A 128 24.44 8.80 2.46
N SER A 129 24.76 9.51 3.53
CA SER A 129 24.07 9.38 4.83
C SER A 129 22.61 9.78 4.73
N PHE A 130 22.30 10.84 3.98
CA PHE A 130 20.94 11.25 3.64
C PHE A 130 20.23 10.17 2.81
N LEU A 131 20.83 9.77 1.68
CA LEU A 131 20.22 8.87 0.71
C LEU A 131 19.94 7.48 1.29
N THR A 132 20.82 7.02 2.18
CA THR A 132 20.70 5.73 2.85
C THR A 132 20.02 5.82 4.21
N PHE A 133 19.69 7.02 4.70
CA PHE A 133 19.13 7.23 6.04
C PHE A 133 20.01 6.61 7.15
N ALA A 134 21.34 6.68 7.00
CA ALA A 134 22.30 6.00 7.87
C ALA A 134 22.23 6.47 9.33
N GLN A 135 22.04 7.79 9.52
CA GLN A 135 22.00 8.46 10.82
C GLN A 135 20.58 8.50 11.45
N GLY A 136 19.59 7.93 10.77
CA GLY A 136 18.23 7.84 11.28
C GLY A 136 18.15 7.05 12.58
N GLY A 137 17.60 7.68 13.62
CA GLY A 137 17.33 7.07 14.94
C GLY A 137 18.44 7.20 15.99
N MET A 138 19.58 7.82 15.66
CA MET A 138 20.69 7.99 16.62
C MET A 138 20.38 8.97 17.77
N PHE A 139 19.47 9.92 17.56
CA PHE A 139 19.29 11.08 18.46
C PHE A 139 17.95 11.14 19.20
N GLY A 140 17.09 10.12 19.08
CA GLY A 140 15.71 10.14 19.61
C GLY A 140 15.44 9.18 20.78
N GLY A 141 16.48 8.71 21.48
CA GLY A 141 16.33 7.71 22.55
C GLY A 141 15.73 6.39 22.04
N VAL A 142 15.02 5.65 22.89
CA VAL A 142 14.43 4.35 22.55
C VAL A 142 13.43 4.45 21.40
N PHE A 143 12.53 5.44 21.43
CA PHE A 143 11.54 5.64 20.37
C PHE A 143 12.19 6.05 19.04
N GLY A 144 13.20 6.92 19.08
CA GLY A 144 13.99 7.26 17.92
C GLY A 144 14.75 6.07 17.34
N ALA A 145 15.30 5.19 18.18
CA ALA A 145 15.97 3.98 17.72
C ALA A 145 15.01 3.03 16.99
N VAL A 146 13.80 2.81 17.53
CA VAL A 146 12.77 1.99 16.88
C VAL A 146 12.35 2.63 15.54
N GLY A 147 12.09 3.93 15.52
CA GLY A 147 11.76 4.66 14.29
C GLY A 147 12.88 4.63 13.25
N GLY A 148 14.14 4.71 13.71
CA GLY A 148 15.33 4.60 12.88
C GLY A 148 15.47 3.23 12.22
N ILE A 149 15.24 2.15 12.99
CA ILE A 149 15.24 0.78 12.46
C ILE A 149 14.14 0.63 11.39
N LEU A 150 12.92 1.10 11.66
CA LEU A 150 11.83 1.06 10.69
C LEU A 150 12.19 1.85 9.41
N GLY A 151 12.80 3.02 9.54
CA GLY A 151 13.27 3.81 8.41
C GLY A 151 14.34 3.12 7.59
N LYS A 152 15.32 2.49 8.25
CA LYS A 152 16.35 1.69 7.59
C LYS A 152 15.74 0.50 6.84
N VAL A 153 14.79 -0.22 7.45
CA VAL A 153 14.05 -1.30 6.75
C VAL A 153 13.31 -0.76 5.53
N ALA A 154 12.66 0.40 5.62
CA ALA A 154 11.99 1.04 4.48
C ALA A 154 12.98 1.41 3.36
N VAL A 155 14.15 1.97 3.71
CA VAL A 155 15.21 2.30 2.75
C VAL A 155 15.78 1.05 2.09
N ALA A 156 16.05 -0.01 2.86
CA ALA A 156 16.51 -1.27 2.31
C ALA A 156 15.47 -1.90 1.36
N ALA A 157 14.19 -1.87 1.73
CA ALA A 157 13.11 -2.35 0.88
C ALA A 157 13.03 -1.54 -0.43
N PHE A 158 13.19 -0.23 -0.35
CA PHE A 158 13.20 0.66 -1.51
C PHE A 158 14.41 0.43 -2.42
N LEU A 159 15.61 0.36 -1.86
CA LEU A 159 16.82 0.06 -2.61
C LEU A 159 16.70 -1.31 -3.29
N ASN A 160 16.20 -2.34 -2.60
CA ASN A 160 15.96 -3.64 -3.22
C ASN A 160 14.92 -3.56 -4.35
N ALA A 161 13.83 -2.80 -4.16
CA ALA A 161 12.82 -2.58 -5.19
C ALA A 161 13.33 -1.75 -6.37
N ALA A 162 14.36 -0.92 -6.19
CA ALA A 162 14.97 -0.13 -7.26
C ALA A 162 16.08 -0.91 -7.99
N ILE A 163 16.95 -1.58 -7.24
CA ILE A 163 18.16 -2.23 -7.73
C ILE A 163 17.83 -3.55 -8.43
N VAL A 164 16.98 -4.40 -7.84
CA VAL A 164 16.70 -5.73 -8.40
C VAL A 164 16.05 -5.66 -9.80
N PRO A 165 15.03 -4.80 -10.05
CA PRO A 165 14.48 -4.64 -11.40
C PRO A 165 15.48 -4.05 -12.39
N LEU A 166 16.36 -3.13 -11.95
CA LEU A 166 17.38 -2.53 -12.81
C LEU A 166 18.36 -3.58 -13.33
N PHE A 167 18.81 -4.50 -12.48
CA PHE A 167 19.63 -5.65 -12.89
C PHE A 167 18.88 -6.63 -13.82
N GLN A 168 17.56 -6.68 -13.73
CA GLN A 168 16.71 -7.48 -14.62
C GLN A 168 16.29 -6.73 -15.89
N LYS A 169 16.86 -5.54 -16.17
CA LYS A 169 16.46 -4.64 -17.27
C LYS A 169 14.96 -4.29 -17.27
N LYS A 170 14.31 -4.35 -16.10
CA LYS A 170 12.91 -3.97 -15.87
C LYS A 170 12.86 -2.58 -15.24
N ALA A 171 11.79 -1.83 -15.52
CA ALA A 171 11.61 -0.50 -14.95
C ALA A 171 11.29 -0.59 -13.43
N PRO A 172 12.15 -0.08 -12.54
CA PRO A 172 11.95 -0.14 -11.08
C PRO A 172 10.75 0.66 -10.60
N PHE A 173 10.38 1.69 -11.37
CA PHE A 173 9.28 2.62 -11.08
C PHE A 173 8.00 2.29 -11.86
N SER A 174 7.88 1.07 -12.37
CA SER A 174 6.63 0.57 -12.96
C SER A 174 5.49 0.70 -11.94
N GLY A 175 4.38 1.32 -12.35
CA GLY A 175 3.24 1.58 -11.48
C GLY A 175 3.16 2.99 -10.88
N ILE A 176 4.20 3.84 -10.98
CA ILE A 176 4.09 5.24 -10.53
C ILE A 176 3.00 6.00 -11.31
N GLY A 177 2.93 5.85 -12.63
CA GLY A 177 1.92 6.55 -13.44
C GLY A 177 0.48 6.21 -13.04
N GLY A 178 0.18 4.93 -12.86
CA GLY A 178 -1.10 4.47 -12.31
C GLY A 178 -1.32 4.93 -10.87
N GLY A 179 -0.24 4.98 -10.08
CA GLY A 179 -0.21 5.47 -8.71
C GLY A 179 -0.60 6.93 -8.57
N ILE A 180 -0.08 7.80 -9.45
CA ILE A 180 -0.42 9.22 -9.49
C ILE A 180 -1.90 9.41 -9.81
N LYS A 181 -2.41 8.72 -10.85
CA LYS A 181 -3.84 8.76 -11.21
C LYS A 181 -4.72 8.28 -10.04
N GLY A 182 -4.35 7.17 -9.41
CA GLY A 182 -5.06 6.61 -8.26
C GLY A 182 -4.99 7.50 -7.02
N PHE A 183 -3.85 8.17 -6.79
CA PHE A 183 -3.66 9.12 -5.70
C PHE A 183 -4.63 10.30 -5.81
N PHE A 184 -4.65 10.98 -6.96
CA PHE A 184 -5.56 12.11 -7.20
C PHE A 184 -7.03 11.67 -7.17
N SER A 185 -7.34 10.48 -7.68
CA SER A 185 -8.69 9.91 -7.57
C SER A 185 -9.09 9.64 -6.11
N GLY A 186 -8.16 9.21 -5.26
CA GLY A 186 -8.39 9.01 -3.83
C GLY A 186 -8.52 10.33 -3.04
N ILE A 187 -7.89 11.40 -3.50
CA ILE A 187 -8.03 12.74 -2.90
C ILE A 187 -9.36 13.39 -3.26
N ALA A 188 -9.97 13.06 -4.41
CA ALA A 188 -11.23 13.64 -4.83
C ALA A 188 -12.36 13.36 -3.80
N VAL A 189 -12.66 14.37 -2.98
CA VAL A 189 -13.71 14.32 -1.96
C VAL A 189 -15.05 14.62 -2.61
N LYS A 190 -15.83 13.58 -2.89
CA LYS A 190 -17.23 13.72 -3.36
C LYS A 190 -18.26 13.62 -2.23
N SER A 191 -17.84 13.30 -1.00
CA SER A 191 -18.74 13.18 0.16
C SER A 191 -18.03 13.39 1.50
N ILE A 192 -18.77 13.84 2.52
CA ILE A 192 -18.28 14.02 3.90
C ILE A 192 -17.74 12.70 4.48
N THR A 193 -18.33 11.58 4.11
CA THR A 193 -17.89 10.23 4.51
C THR A 193 -16.51 9.84 3.94
N ALA A 194 -16.03 10.55 2.92
CA ALA A 194 -14.69 10.35 2.35
C ALA A 194 -13.59 11.12 3.11
N VAL A 195 -13.96 12.12 3.92
CA VAL A 195 -13.00 12.98 4.63
C VAL A 195 -12.29 12.22 5.75
N ALA A 196 -13.04 11.43 6.54
CA ALA A 196 -12.48 10.66 7.65
C ALA A 196 -11.31 9.73 7.28
N PRO A 197 -11.41 8.83 6.28
CA PRO A 197 -10.28 7.97 5.92
C PRO A 197 -9.10 8.75 5.33
N LEU A 198 -9.37 9.83 4.60
CA LEU A 198 -8.31 10.67 4.03
C LEU A 198 -7.53 11.40 5.13
N LEU A 199 -8.24 12.10 6.02
CA LEU A 199 -7.68 12.85 7.14
C LEU A 199 -6.97 11.92 8.13
N GLY A 200 -7.55 10.74 8.38
CA GLY A 200 -6.93 9.67 9.15
C GLY A 200 -5.62 9.19 8.54
N GLY A 201 -5.58 9.02 7.21
CA GLY A 201 -4.36 8.68 6.48
C GLY A 201 -3.27 9.74 6.62
N VAL A 202 -3.61 11.03 6.45
CA VAL A 202 -2.67 12.16 6.61
C VAL A 202 -2.12 12.22 8.04
N GLY A 203 -3.01 12.13 9.04
CA GLY A 203 -2.61 12.18 10.45
C GLY A 203 -1.71 11.02 10.84
N ALA A 204 -2.06 9.81 10.41
CA ALA A 204 -1.29 8.59 10.67
C ALA A 204 0.11 8.66 10.03
N SER A 205 0.22 9.11 8.77
CA SER A 205 1.53 9.19 8.12
C SER A 205 2.40 10.33 8.64
N LEU A 206 1.83 11.45 9.09
CA LEU A 206 2.59 12.51 9.77
C LEU A 206 3.17 12.04 11.12
N LEU A 207 2.40 11.28 11.89
CA LEU A 207 2.90 10.66 13.13
C LEU A 207 3.96 9.60 12.83
N LEU A 208 3.73 8.76 11.83
CA LEU A 208 4.71 7.75 11.40
C LEU A 208 6.00 8.42 10.90
N TYR A 209 5.87 9.52 10.15
CA TYR A 209 7.00 10.32 9.71
C TYR A 209 7.75 10.95 10.89
N ALA A 210 7.04 11.56 11.84
CA ALA A 210 7.67 12.12 13.05
C ALA A 210 8.36 11.04 13.89
N PHE A 211 7.80 9.82 13.91
CA PHE A 211 8.38 8.68 14.60
C PHE A 211 9.67 8.20 13.93
N MET A 212 9.64 8.03 12.60
CA MET A 212 10.80 7.59 11.82
C MET A 212 11.88 8.68 11.77
N ASN A 213 11.48 9.94 11.59
CA ASN A 213 12.34 11.12 11.57
C ASN A 213 12.15 11.93 12.88
N SER A 214 12.61 11.37 14.00
CA SER A 214 12.45 11.97 15.35
C SER A 214 13.07 13.37 15.48
N THR A 215 14.18 13.64 14.77
CA THR A 215 14.80 14.97 14.74
C THR A 215 14.10 15.94 13.79
N GLN A 216 13.17 15.44 12.95
CA GLN A 216 12.51 16.16 11.86
C GLN A 216 13.49 16.99 11.01
N SER A 217 14.71 16.46 10.85
CA SER A 217 15.77 17.15 10.12
C SER A 217 15.65 16.84 8.64
N LEU A 218 16.09 17.79 7.82
CA LEU A 218 16.15 17.63 6.37
C LEU A 218 17.05 16.45 5.98
N GLN A 219 18.13 16.21 6.74
CA GLN A 219 19.06 15.09 6.54
C GLN A 219 18.44 13.70 6.75
N ASN A 220 17.36 13.62 7.53
CA ASN A 220 16.64 12.39 7.80
C ASN A 220 15.31 12.32 7.02
N SER A 221 15.01 13.32 6.19
CA SER A 221 13.74 13.40 5.46
C SER A 221 13.60 12.39 4.33
N MET A 222 14.70 11.78 3.89
CA MET A 222 14.72 10.77 2.81
C MET A 222 13.75 9.62 3.07
N VAL A 223 13.57 9.22 4.33
CA VAL A 223 12.61 8.17 4.69
C VAL A 223 11.17 8.52 4.30
N GLY A 224 10.80 9.82 4.38
CA GLY A 224 9.51 10.31 3.94
C GLY A 224 9.36 10.33 2.41
N ILE A 225 10.43 10.69 1.70
CA ILE A 225 10.47 10.63 0.22
C ILE A 225 10.30 9.19 -0.25
N ILE A 226 11.02 8.25 0.37
CA ILE A 226 10.93 6.83 0.09
C ILE A 226 9.52 6.30 0.37
N ALA A 227 8.96 6.64 1.53
CA ALA A 227 7.59 6.23 1.88
C ALA A 227 6.57 6.79 0.89
N PHE A 228 6.70 8.05 0.47
CA PHE A 228 5.88 8.67 -0.56
C PHE A 228 5.94 7.90 -1.89
N ILE A 229 7.14 7.61 -2.39
CA ILE A 229 7.33 6.87 -3.64
C ILE A 229 6.75 5.45 -3.53
N MET A 230 6.99 4.76 -2.42
CA MET A 230 6.48 3.39 -2.22
C MET A 230 4.96 3.34 -2.10
N LEU A 231 4.33 4.32 -1.45
CA LEU A 231 2.88 4.42 -1.39
C LEU A 231 2.28 4.71 -2.77
N LEU A 232 2.87 5.63 -3.55
CA LEU A 232 2.45 5.87 -4.93
C LEU A 232 2.54 4.61 -5.79
N GLN A 233 3.67 3.91 -5.75
CA GLN A 233 3.83 2.65 -6.48
C GLN A 233 2.81 1.59 -6.02
N GLY A 234 2.54 1.52 -4.71
CA GLY A 234 1.57 0.59 -4.13
C GLY A 234 0.13 0.86 -4.55
N ILE A 235 -0.26 2.14 -4.68
CA ILE A 235 -1.56 2.54 -5.26
C ILE A 235 -1.65 2.04 -6.70
N GLY A 236 -0.62 2.24 -7.51
CA GLY A 236 -0.65 1.89 -8.93
C GLY A 236 -0.62 0.39 -9.23
N LYS A 237 0.07 -0.41 -8.41
CA LYS A 237 0.13 -1.87 -8.56
C LYS A 237 -1.10 -2.60 -8.01
N GLN A 238 -1.91 -1.93 -7.18
CA GLN A 238 -3.17 -2.46 -6.63
C GLN A 238 -3.05 -3.86 -6.00
N GLY A 239 -1.93 -4.17 -5.34
CA GLY A 239 -1.66 -5.47 -4.74
C GLY A 239 -0.41 -5.50 -3.87
N GLY A 240 -0.12 -6.66 -3.30
CA GLY A 240 1.07 -6.90 -2.47
C GLY A 240 0.91 -6.56 -0.98
N PHE A 241 2.06 -6.41 -0.29
CA PHE A 241 2.12 -6.24 1.16
C PHE A 241 1.36 -5.00 1.67
N LEU A 242 1.49 -3.85 1.00
CA LEU A 242 0.85 -2.60 1.42
C LEU A 242 -0.68 -2.74 1.47
N TRP A 243 -1.28 -3.29 0.41
CA TRP A 243 -2.72 -3.51 0.34
C TRP A 243 -3.19 -4.58 1.33
N GLY A 244 -2.43 -5.67 1.49
CA GLY A 244 -2.72 -6.70 2.49
C GLY A 244 -2.69 -6.16 3.93
N LEU A 245 -1.69 -5.34 4.25
CA LEU A 245 -1.58 -4.68 5.55
C LEU A 245 -2.71 -3.67 5.76
N ALA A 246 -3.01 -2.83 4.75
CA ALA A 246 -4.04 -1.82 4.85
C ALA A 246 -5.43 -2.44 5.04
N PHE A 247 -5.77 -3.50 4.28
CA PHE A 247 -7.00 -4.24 4.49
C PHE A 247 -7.04 -4.96 5.83
N SER A 248 -5.94 -5.58 6.27
CA SER A 248 -5.89 -6.28 7.56
C SER A 248 -6.02 -5.31 8.75
N ALA A 249 -5.36 -4.15 8.69
CA ALA A 249 -5.50 -3.08 9.66
C ALA A 249 -6.93 -2.51 9.69
N ALA A 250 -7.48 -2.20 8.51
CA ALA A 250 -8.84 -1.69 8.42
C ALA A 250 -9.87 -2.71 8.90
N ASN A 251 -9.68 -4.00 8.64
CA ASN A 251 -10.57 -5.07 9.11
C ASN A 251 -10.48 -5.30 10.62
N SER A 252 -9.29 -5.11 11.21
CA SER A 252 -9.09 -5.14 12.66
C SER A 252 -9.79 -3.98 13.35
N LEU A 253 -9.78 -2.78 12.74
CA LEU A 253 -10.48 -1.60 13.25
C LEU A 253 -12.00 -1.68 13.04
N SER A 254 -12.45 -2.33 11.97
CA SER A 254 -13.87 -2.42 11.62
C SER A 254 -14.63 -3.57 12.30
N LYS A 255 -13.99 -4.30 13.23
CA LYS A 255 -14.54 -5.49 13.90
C LYS A 255 -15.10 -6.53 12.90
N GLY A 256 -14.40 -6.76 11.78
CA GLY A 256 -14.76 -7.81 10.82
C GLY A 256 -15.64 -7.39 9.64
N ARG A 257 -16.00 -6.09 9.50
CA ARG A 257 -16.61 -5.60 8.24
C ARG A 257 -15.54 -5.42 7.17
N THR A 258 -15.73 -6.03 6.00
CA THR A 258 -14.81 -5.85 4.88
C THR A 258 -14.71 -4.37 4.50
N PRO A 259 -13.51 -3.77 4.58
CA PRO A 259 -13.30 -2.38 4.19
C PRO A 259 -13.62 -2.21 2.70
N SER A 260 -14.25 -1.09 2.33
CA SER A 260 -14.40 -0.75 0.92
C SER A 260 -13.02 -0.44 0.33
N TYR A 261 -12.73 -1.00 -0.85
CA TYR A 261 -11.51 -0.72 -1.61
C TYR A 261 -11.28 0.79 -1.78
N ILE A 262 -12.36 1.54 -2.04
CA ILE A 262 -12.34 3.00 -2.15
C ILE A 262 -11.89 3.65 -0.84
N GLY A 263 -12.39 3.20 0.32
CA GLY A 263 -11.98 3.73 1.62
C GLY A 263 -10.51 3.51 1.93
N VAL A 264 -9.98 2.33 1.56
CA VAL A 264 -8.56 2.00 1.71
C VAL A 264 -7.71 2.83 0.75
N THR A 265 -8.11 2.98 -0.52
CA THR A 265 -7.42 3.89 -1.46
C THR A 265 -7.35 5.31 -0.93
N ARG A 266 -8.45 5.85 -0.38
CA ARG A 266 -8.45 7.21 0.21
C ARG A 266 -7.53 7.33 1.41
N CYS A 267 -7.48 6.32 2.27
CA CYS A 267 -6.56 6.28 3.40
C CYS A 267 -5.11 6.26 2.93
N ILE A 268 -4.76 5.38 1.97
CA ILE A 268 -3.41 5.32 1.39
C ILE A 268 -3.06 6.63 0.68
N SER A 269 -3.99 7.25 -0.07
CA SER A 269 -3.78 8.58 -0.66
C SER A 269 -3.53 9.66 0.40
N GLY A 270 -4.29 9.63 1.50
CA GLY A 270 -4.05 10.49 2.66
C GLY A 270 -2.67 10.25 3.27
N MET A 271 -2.25 8.99 3.42
CA MET A 271 -0.91 8.66 3.91
C MET A 271 0.18 9.23 2.98
N THR A 272 0.02 9.06 1.66
CA THR A 272 0.93 9.63 0.66
C THR A 272 1.03 11.15 0.82
N LEU A 273 -0.10 11.83 0.98
CA LEU A 273 -0.14 13.28 1.18
C LEU A 273 0.53 13.69 2.51
N GLY A 274 0.31 12.96 3.60
CA GLY A 274 0.93 13.28 4.89
C GLY A 274 2.45 13.04 4.91
N PHE A 275 2.97 12.06 4.16
CA PHE A 275 4.43 11.92 3.99
C PHE A 275 5.02 13.06 3.16
N ALA A 276 4.35 13.47 2.08
CA ALA A 276 4.76 14.65 1.30
C ALA A 276 4.77 15.92 2.17
N LEU A 277 3.72 16.12 2.97
CA LEU A 277 3.60 17.23 3.90
C LEU A 277 4.68 17.18 5.00
N GLY A 278 4.98 16.00 5.54
CA GLY A 278 6.03 15.83 6.55
C GLY A 278 7.43 16.19 6.03
N VAL A 279 7.74 15.81 4.79
CA VAL A 279 8.98 16.21 4.10
C VAL A 279 9.01 17.72 3.90
N ALA A 280 7.92 18.34 3.42
CA ALA A 280 7.84 19.78 3.22
C ALA A 280 8.01 20.56 4.54
N LEU A 281 7.34 20.14 5.61
CA LEU A 281 7.48 20.75 6.94
C LEU A 281 8.92 20.65 7.48
N SER A 282 9.59 19.52 7.25
CA SER A 282 10.99 19.34 7.63
C SER A 282 11.93 20.19 6.79
N ALA A 283 11.59 20.43 5.51
CA ALA A 283 12.33 21.36 4.66
C ALA A 283 12.23 22.81 5.16
N MET A 284 11.09 23.17 5.74
CA MET A 284 10.86 24.48 6.37
C MET A 284 11.38 24.57 7.82
N GLY A 285 11.93 23.49 8.38
CA GLY A 285 12.42 23.44 9.76
C GLY A 285 11.33 23.39 10.84
N LEU A 286 10.05 23.21 10.48
CA LEU A 286 8.95 23.15 11.44
C LEU A 286 8.80 21.77 12.08
N ARG A 287 8.99 21.72 13.40
CA ARG A 287 8.87 20.49 14.22
C ARG A 287 7.42 20.17 14.62
N TRP A 288 6.47 20.35 13.69
CA TRP A 288 5.03 20.28 13.97
C TRP A 288 4.36 19.00 13.47
N CYS A 289 5.09 18.07 12.84
CA CYS A 289 4.50 16.86 12.27
C CYS A 289 3.75 16.02 13.32
N ALA A 290 4.31 15.87 14.53
CA ALA A 290 3.66 15.10 15.59
C ALA A 290 2.36 15.76 16.09
N TRP A 291 2.39 17.09 16.29
CA TRP A 291 1.22 17.87 16.71
C TRP A 291 0.13 17.88 15.64
N LEU A 292 0.48 18.24 14.39
CA LEU A 292 -0.45 18.23 13.26
C LEU A 292 -1.02 16.83 13.03
N GLY A 293 -0.19 15.79 13.09
CA GLY A 293 -0.63 14.41 12.94
C GLY A 293 -1.66 14.00 13.99
N THR A 294 -1.42 14.36 15.25
CA THR A 294 -2.35 14.09 16.37
C THR A 294 -3.67 14.84 16.20
N VAL A 295 -3.62 16.13 15.88
CA VAL A 295 -4.82 16.96 15.66
C VAL A 295 -5.66 16.42 14.50
N LEU A 296 -5.02 16.03 13.39
CA LEU A 296 -5.72 15.46 12.24
C LEU A 296 -6.35 14.09 12.53
N LEU A 297 -5.70 13.25 13.36
CA LEU A 297 -6.32 12.00 13.81
C LEU A 297 -7.53 12.23 14.72
N ILE A 298 -7.45 13.19 15.64
CA ILE A 298 -8.59 13.57 16.49
C ILE A 298 -9.75 14.07 15.61
N ALA A 299 -9.45 14.96 14.65
CA ALA A 299 -10.45 15.44 13.70
C ALA A 299 -11.07 14.28 12.89
N ALA A 300 -10.26 13.34 12.42
CA ALA A 300 -10.75 12.16 11.71
C ALA A 300 -11.70 11.32 12.58
N LEU A 301 -11.37 11.11 13.85
CA LEU A 301 -12.23 10.40 14.82
C LEU A 301 -13.55 11.12 15.03
N ILE A 302 -13.53 12.44 15.22
CA ILE A 302 -14.74 13.27 15.35
C ILE A 302 -15.63 13.10 14.11
N PHE A 303 -15.05 13.17 12.90
CA PHE A 303 -15.81 12.95 11.65
C PHE A 303 -16.45 11.55 11.58
N VAL A 304 -15.76 10.50 12.05
CA VAL A 304 -16.33 9.15 12.13
C VAL A 304 -17.52 9.09 13.08
N ILE A 305 -17.42 9.73 14.25
CA ILE A 305 -18.50 9.74 15.25
C ILE A 305 -19.71 10.52 14.72
N VAL A 306 -19.50 11.72 14.17
CA VAL A 306 -20.57 12.57 13.62
C VAL A 306 -21.27 11.89 12.44
N SER A 307 -20.51 11.22 11.56
CA SER A 307 -21.10 10.52 10.40
C SER A 307 -21.85 9.25 10.76
N LYS A 308 -21.56 8.62 11.91
CA LYS A 308 -22.40 7.54 12.46
C LYS A 308 -23.71 8.08 13.03
N GLY A 309 -23.66 9.15 13.84
CA GLY A 309 -24.85 9.76 14.42
C GLY A 309 -25.87 10.19 13.37
N LYS A 310 -25.42 10.77 12.24
CA LYS A 310 -26.33 11.13 11.13
C LYS A 310 -27.02 9.94 10.46
N LYS A 311 -26.41 8.75 10.48
CA LYS A 311 -27.01 7.53 9.91
C LYS A 311 -28.05 6.90 10.83
N GLU A 312 -27.90 7.07 12.14
CA GLU A 312 -28.86 6.57 13.12
C GLU A 312 -30.11 7.46 13.18
N VAL A 313 -29.95 8.78 13.02
CA VAL A 313 -31.07 9.74 12.98
C VAL A 313 -31.86 9.68 11.67
N ALA A 314 -31.26 9.28 10.54
CA ALA A 314 -31.96 9.16 9.25
C ALA A 314 -32.75 7.83 9.10
N VAL A 315 -32.65 6.93 10.08
CA VAL A 315 -33.34 5.62 10.08
C VAL A 315 -34.42 5.58 11.17
N ALA A 316 -34.50 6.60 12.03
CA ALA A 316 -35.58 6.85 12.98
C ALA A 316 -36.64 7.78 12.36
#